data_AF-A0A1F7JHP1-F1
#
_entry.id   AF-A0A1F7JHP1-F1
#
_cell.length_a   1.000
_cell.length_b   1.000
_cell.length_c   1.000
_cell.angle_alpha   90.00
_cell.angle_beta   90.00
_cell.angle_gamma   90.00
#
_symmetry.space_group_name_H-M   'P 1'
#
loop_
_entity.id
_entity.type
_entity.pdbx_description
1 polymer ?
#
loop_
_entity_poly.entity_id
_entity_poly.type
_entity_poly.pdbx_seq_one_letter_code
_entity_poly.pdbx_strand_id
1 'polypeptide(L)'
;MNNIAQIEQMEGERLNDWYEPESFQSLKLRRDCVANLGTISRVIVVGSSGAGKSIIQRAVIDASEKDSFLAGRICIPRRVVTRDPRPDDDNMLTYCSSEELELRTRKGEFGLYGVKLMENGREELFGLEKPEDGAFPIFFANNAVIRNRESIGPPSVFDGALIVGIYAPDSVREERLRRRSPHLFTERPDEIAFRLSDVESSRIIIPQAHVIVKNFGRYESRVVQDFINFLKLVELSKGEQLLTELAGVNTKNRYIILRHGESEANKQGVIVSSLDNGLNDYGCTSEGIEDVSRAARYAQEKGIHVDHIFTSPFLRCTDSARVFAEVSSFIGEISVRDELRERYFGIFEGTSSCNYQIVYNTDQQNRLGSKELFGAETPTDVLDRVTRLITELEETNEGKTFLLVTHADVGEIAQAGFKGLPPQTHRLFMPKIRNGTLREIATMGT
;
A
#
# COMPACT_ATOMS: atom_id res chain seq x y z
N MET A 1 14.23 38.63 20.78
CA MET A 1 13.07 38.85 19.89
C MET A 1 13.47 38.46 18.49
N ASN A 2 12.70 37.54 17.93
CA ASN A 2 12.61 37.13 16.52
C ASN A 2 13.83 36.47 15.88
N ASN A 3 13.91 35.15 16.04
CA ASN A 3 14.25 34.26 14.91
C ASN A 3 13.46 32.93 15.02
N ILE A 4 12.14 33.04 15.25
CA ILE A 4 11.16 31.94 15.16
C ILE A 4 10.53 31.98 13.76
N ALA A 5 11.34 31.84 12.71
CA ALA A 5 10.86 31.92 11.33
C ALA A 5 11.61 31.01 10.34
N GLN A 6 12.29 29.96 10.82
CA GLN A 6 12.86 28.90 9.97
C GLN A 6 12.66 27.50 10.57
N ILE A 7 11.54 27.29 11.24
CA ILE A 7 10.97 25.95 11.41
C ILE A 7 9.86 25.86 10.35
N GLU A 8 10.28 25.71 9.10
CA GLU A 8 9.38 25.20 8.07
C GLU A 8 9.04 23.77 8.45
N GLN A 9 7.79 23.57 8.85
CA GLN A 9 7.01 22.36 8.64
C GLN A 9 7.78 21.17 8.06
N MET A 10 8.22 20.25 8.91
CA MET A 10 8.33 18.84 8.52
C MET A 10 6.90 18.27 8.43
N GLU A 11 6.16 18.68 7.40
CA GLU A 11 4.87 18.11 7.02
C GLU A 11 5.06 16.65 6.58
N GLY A 12 4.17 15.76 7.06
CA GLY A 12 4.29 14.30 6.99
C GLY A 12 4.49 13.67 5.61
N GLU A 13 4.96 12.43 5.66
CA GLU A 13 5.23 11.55 4.52
C GLU A 13 3.96 11.42 3.64
N ARG A 14 3.97 12.02 2.44
CA ARG A 14 2.84 12.11 1.50
C ARG A 14 2.66 10.76 0.76
N LEU A 15 1.51 10.51 0.11
CA LEU A 15 1.26 9.29 -0.71
C LEU A 15 2.40 8.96 -1.70
N ASN A 16 3.16 9.97 -2.14
CA ASN A 16 4.35 9.81 -2.98
C ASN A 16 5.49 9.04 -2.30
N ASP A 17 5.64 9.17 -0.99
CA ASP A 17 6.74 8.61 -0.21
C ASP A 17 6.55 7.11 0.05
N TRP A 18 5.29 6.65 -0.01
CA TRP A 18 4.91 5.25 0.20
C TRP A 18 4.68 4.48 -1.11
N TYR A 19 4.59 5.17 -2.26
CA TYR A 19 4.34 4.53 -3.56
C TYR A 19 5.63 4.12 -4.26
N GLU A 20 5.88 2.82 -4.30
CA GLU A 20 6.94 2.20 -5.10
C GLU A 20 6.41 1.71 -6.46
N PRO A 21 6.88 2.25 -7.60
CA PRO A 21 6.38 1.88 -8.92
C PRO A 21 6.50 0.39 -9.27
N GLU A 22 7.50 -0.29 -8.72
CA GLU A 22 7.74 -1.72 -8.96
C GLU A 22 6.69 -2.62 -8.27
N SER A 23 6.05 -2.12 -7.22
CA SER A 23 5.04 -2.84 -6.43
C SER A 23 3.66 -2.88 -7.10
N PHE A 24 3.41 -2.04 -8.11
CA PHE A 24 2.12 -1.93 -8.81
C PHE A 24 2.27 -2.06 -10.32
N GLN A 25 1.93 -3.23 -10.87
CA GLN A 25 2.10 -3.49 -12.31
C GLN A 25 1.06 -2.78 -13.17
N SER A 26 -0.15 -2.62 -12.64
CA SER A 26 -1.30 -2.05 -13.34
C SER A 26 -1.61 -0.60 -12.97
N LEU A 27 -0.97 -0.03 -11.94
CA LEU A 27 -1.16 1.37 -11.56
C LEU A 27 0.03 2.25 -11.95
N LYS A 28 -0.26 3.51 -12.21
CA LYS A 28 0.74 4.56 -12.37
C LYS A 28 0.30 5.78 -11.56
N LEU A 29 1.04 6.07 -10.49
CA LEU A 29 0.92 7.32 -9.76
C LEU A 29 1.56 8.47 -10.56
N ARG A 30 0.86 9.59 -10.70
CA ARG A 30 1.42 10.83 -11.26
C ARG A 30 1.91 11.70 -10.11
N ARG A 31 3.18 11.48 -9.72
CA ARG A 31 3.78 12.06 -8.51
C ARG A 31 3.60 13.58 -8.40
N ASP A 32 3.81 14.32 -9.50
CA ASP A 32 3.65 15.78 -9.53
C ASP A 32 2.21 16.24 -9.26
N CYS A 33 1.22 15.44 -9.65
CA CYS A 33 -0.19 15.74 -9.43
C CYS A 33 -0.64 15.42 -8.01
N VAL A 34 0.01 14.45 -7.38
CA VAL A 34 -0.27 14.04 -5.99
C VAL A 34 0.47 14.93 -5.00
N ALA A 35 1.65 15.45 -5.36
CA ALA A 35 2.45 16.32 -4.49
C ALA A 35 1.70 17.60 -4.07
N ASN A 36 0.80 18.08 -4.94
CA ASN A 36 -0.05 19.26 -4.69
C ASN A 36 -1.40 18.90 -4.06
N LEU A 37 -1.66 17.63 -3.81
CA LEU A 37 -2.86 17.18 -3.13
C LEU A 37 -2.59 17.29 -1.62
N GLY A 38 -3.42 18.06 -0.91
CA GLY A 38 -3.42 18.07 0.56
C GLY A 38 -3.94 16.75 1.13
N THR A 39 -4.52 16.79 2.33
CA THR A 39 -5.10 15.60 2.96
C THR A 39 -6.13 14.91 2.05
N ILE A 40 -5.90 13.63 1.75
CA ILE A 40 -6.81 12.82 0.94
C ILE A 40 -8.06 12.51 1.76
N SER A 41 -9.17 13.13 1.44
CA SER A 41 -10.44 12.95 2.16
C SER A 41 -11.38 11.96 1.47
N ARG A 42 -11.11 11.61 0.21
CA ARG A 42 -11.89 10.66 -0.58
C ARG A 42 -11.17 10.19 -1.84
N VAL A 43 -11.65 9.10 -2.42
CA VAL A 43 -11.25 8.63 -3.75
C VAL A 43 -12.42 8.77 -4.72
N ILE A 44 -12.16 9.32 -5.91
CA ILE A 44 -13.15 9.36 -7.00
C ILE A 44 -12.60 8.54 -8.16
N VAL A 45 -13.17 7.36 -8.38
CA VAL A 45 -12.83 6.45 -9.45
C VAL A 45 -13.68 6.75 -10.68
N VAL A 46 -13.02 7.12 -11.76
CA VAL A 46 -13.65 7.43 -13.06
C VAL A 46 -13.12 6.53 -14.16
N GLY A 47 -13.80 6.52 -15.29
CA GLY A 47 -13.48 5.65 -16.42
C GLY A 47 -14.63 5.58 -17.40
N SER A 48 -14.33 5.24 -18.65
CA SER A 48 -15.34 5.10 -19.71
C SER A 48 -16.20 3.86 -19.53
N SER A 49 -17.32 3.82 -20.26
CA SER A 49 -18.11 2.59 -20.40
C SER A 49 -17.21 1.47 -20.95
N GLY A 50 -17.25 0.29 -20.32
CA GLY A 50 -16.38 -0.85 -20.66
C GLY A 50 -14.97 -0.82 -20.06
N ALA A 51 -14.54 0.26 -19.39
CA ALA A 51 -13.19 0.35 -18.81
C ALA A 51 -12.94 -0.60 -17.62
N GLY A 52 -14.00 -1.22 -17.07
CA GLY A 52 -13.89 -2.19 -15.97
C GLY A 52 -14.08 -1.60 -14.56
N LYS A 53 -14.66 -0.39 -14.45
CA LYS A 53 -15.06 0.23 -13.17
C LYS A 53 -15.87 -0.72 -12.28
N SER A 54 -16.91 -1.35 -12.83
CA SER A 54 -17.79 -2.24 -12.07
C SER A 54 -17.10 -3.52 -11.58
N ILE A 55 -16.01 -3.94 -12.25
CA ILE A 55 -15.20 -5.10 -11.82
C ILE A 55 -14.42 -4.70 -10.57
N ILE A 56 -13.72 -3.58 -10.65
CA ILE A 56 -12.94 -3.04 -9.52
C ILE A 56 -13.87 -2.68 -8.36
N GLN A 57 -15.00 -2.03 -8.62
CA GLN A 57 -15.99 -1.69 -7.58
C GLN A 57 -16.46 -2.93 -6.81
N ARG A 58 -16.82 -4.01 -7.51
CA ARG A 58 -17.23 -5.28 -6.87
C ARG A 58 -16.11 -5.87 -6.01
N ALA A 59 -14.88 -5.85 -6.51
CA ALA A 59 -13.73 -6.34 -5.73
C ALA A 59 -13.45 -5.48 -4.50
N VAL A 60 -13.65 -4.16 -4.58
CA VAL A 60 -13.50 -3.25 -3.42
C VAL A 60 -14.61 -3.48 -2.40
N ILE A 61 -15.84 -3.74 -2.82
CA ILE A 61 -16.93 -4.14 -1.92
C ILE A 61 -16.57 -5.46 -1.23
N ASP A 62 -16.15 -6.48 -1.98
CA ASP A 62 -15.74 -7.78 -1.42
C ASP A 62 -14.59 -7.63 -0.42
N ALA A 63 -13.59 -6.80 -0.73
CA ALA A 63 -12.50 -6.49 0.17
C ALA A 63 -12.95 -5.69 1.40
N SER A 64 -13.90 -4.76 1.27
CA SER A 64 -14.46 -4.03 2.41
C SER A 64 -15.21 -4.92 3.40
N GLU A 65 -15.60 -6.13 2.99
CA GLU A 65 -16.25 -7.12 3.87
C GLU A 65 -15.27 -8.17 4.42
N LYS A 66 -14.28 -8.57 3.60
CA LYS A 66 -13.40 -9.72 3.88
C LYS A 66 -11.98 -9.37 4.30
N ASP A 67 -11.47 -8.22 3.88
CA ASP A 67 -10.12 -7.79 4.20
C ASP A 67 -10.11 -7.13 5.58
N SER A 68 -9.46 -7.76 6.56
CA SER A 68 -9.47 -7.30 7.95
C SER A 68 -8.93 -5.89 8.14
N PHE A 69 -8.10 -5.39 7.21
CA PHE A 69 -7.60 -4.03 7.27
C PHE A 69 -8.61 -3.04 6.70
N LEU A 70 -9.17 -3.30 5.51
CA LEU A 70 -10.11 -2.37 4.87
C LEU A 70 -11.52 -2.40 5.47
N ALA A 71 -11.89 -3.49 6.15
CA ALA A 71 -13.20 -3.64 6.78
C ALA A 71 -13.50 -2.52 7.77
N GLY A 72 -14.63 -1.84 7.55
CA GLY A 72 -15.07 -0.69 8.34
C GLY A 72 -14.28 0.62 8.12
N ARG A 73 -13.20 0.60 7.32
CA ARG A 73 -12.39 1.80 7.03
C ARG A 73 -12.83 2.53 5.78
N ILE A 74 -13.27 1.77 4.78
CA ILE A 74 -13.71 2.31 3.49
C ILE A 74 -15.22 2.10 3.29
N CYS A 75 -15.84 3.01 2.56
CA CYS A 75 -17.24 2.90 2.16
C CYS A 75 -17.37 3.10 0.66
N ILE A 76 -18.18 2.25 0.02
CA ILE A 76 -18.59 2.39 -1.39
C ILE A 76 -20.06 2.80 -1.38
N PRO A 77 -20.39 4.09 -1.56
CA PRO A 77 -21.76 4.54 -1.46
C PRO A 77 -22.67 3.94 -2.54
N ARG A 78 -23.93 3.69 -2.18
CA ARG A 78 -24.95 3.24 -3.13
C ARG A 78 -25.24 4.31 -4.16
N ARG A 79 -25.63 3.86 -5.35
CA ARG A 79 -25.89 4.75 -6.48
C ARG A 79 -27.38 4.88 -6.73
N VAL A 80 -27.84 6.12 -6.84
CA VAL A 80 -29.23 6.46 -7.19
C VAL A 80 -29.24 7.04 -8.61
N VAL A 81 -30.17 6.59 -9.45
CA VAL A 81 -30.30 7.02 -10.85
C VAL A 81 -31.77 7.27 -11.23
N THR A 82 -31.99 8.14 -12.22
CA THR A 82 -33.35 8.49 -12.70
C THR A 82 -33.78 7.82 -14.01
N ARG A 83 -32.95 6.90 -14.51
CA ARG A 83 -33.27 6.12 -15.71
C ARG A 83 -34.03 4.84 -15.36
N ASP A 84 -34.65 4.25 -16.37
CA ASP A 84 -35.33 2.95 -16.21
C ASP A 84 -34.36 1.82 -15.82
N PRO A 85 -34.82 0.84 -15.02
CA PRO A 85 -34.08 -0.40 -14.74
C PRO A 85 -33.78 -1.19 -16.01
N ARG A 86 -32.61 -1.84 -16.02
CA ARG A 86 -32.16 -2.69 -17.14
C ARG A 86 -31.85 -4.10 -16.66
N PRO A 87 -31.93 -5.11 -17.54
CA PRO A 87 -31.67 -6.50 -17.16
C PRO A 87 -30.26 -6.76 -16.60
N ASP A 88 -29.28 -5.92 -16.96
CA ASP A 88 -27.87 -6.04 -16.60
C ASP A 88 -27.43 -5.09 -15.48
N ASP A 89 -28.38 -4.45 -14.80
CA ASP A 89 -28.11 -3.59 -13.65
C ASP A 89 -27.65 -4.41 -12.44
N ASP A 90 -26.71 -3.84 -11.68
CA ASP A 90 -26.25 -4.44 -10.42
C ASP A 90 -27.19 -4.09 -9.26
N ASN A 91 -27.11 -4.87 -8.19
CA ASN A 91 -27.92 -4.68 -6.99
C ASN A 91 -27.54 -3.43 -6.17
N MET A 92 -26.59 -2.62 -6.64
CA MET A 92 -26.11 -1.40 -5.96
C MET A 92 -26.80 -0.14 -6.51
N LEU A 93 -27.81 -0.31 -7.38
CA LEU A 93 -28.60 0.75 -7.98
C LEU A 93 -29.97 0.90 -7.29
N THR A 94 -30.27 2.14 -6.93
CA THR A 94 -31.60 2.59 -6.51
C THR A 94 -32.19 3.47 -7.61
N TYR A 95 -33.47 3.32 -7.91
CA TYR A 95 -34.16 4.10 -8.93
C TYR A 95 -35.14 5.09 -8.28
N CYS A 96 -35.23 6.30 -8.80
CA CYS A 96 -36.23 7.28 -8.39
C CYS A 96 -36.57 8.24 -9.54
N SER A 97 -37.60 9.07 -9.38
CA SER A 97 -37.87 10.17 -10.33
C SER A 97 -36.82 11.27 -10.21
N SER A 98 -36.73 12.13 -11.23
CA SER A 98 -35.88 13.33 -11.17
C SER A 98 -36.27 14.28 -10.04
N GLU A 99 -37.56 14.47 -9.81
CA GLU A 99 -38.11 15.29 -8.72
C GLU A 99 -37.67 14.77 -7.34
N GLU A 100 -37.71 13.45 -7.16
CA GLU A 100 -37.27 12.81 -5.91
C GLU A 100 -35.76 12.95 -5.71
N LEU A 101 -34.96 12.74 -6.76
CA LEU A 101 -33.51 12.91 -6.67
C LEU A 101 -33.15 14.35 -6.30
N GLU A 102 -33.77 15.35 -6.92
CA GLU A 102 -33.57 16.76 -6.58
C GLU A 102 -33.98 17.08 -5.13
N LEU A 103 -35.09 16.49 -4.66
CA LEU A 103 -35.53 16.65 -3.27
C LEU A 103 -34.49 16.08 -2.29
N ARG A 104 -34.00 14.87 -2.55
CA ARG A 104 -32.95 14.21 -1.74
C ARG A 104 -31.63 14.97 -1.79
N THR A 105 -31.28 15.55 -2.93
CA THR A 105 -30.14 16.46 -3.08
C THR A 105 -30.28 17.70 -2.19
N ARG A 106 -31.46 18.36 -2.19
CA ARG A 106 -31.72 19.52 -1.29
C ARG A 106 -31.67 19.16 0.18
N LYS A 107 -31.96 17.91 0.54
CA LYS A 107 -31.84 17.37 1.90
C LYS A 107 -30.40 16.99 2.30
N GLY A 108 -29.45 17.04 1.37
CA GLY A 108 -28.04 16.71 1.63
C GLY A 108 -27.75 15.21 1.73
N GLU A 109 -28.58 14.36 1.11
CA GLU A 109 -28.46 12.91 1.19
C GLU A 109 -27.36 12.30 0.29
N PHE A 110 -26.72 13.11 -0.55
CA PHE A 110 -25.70 12.66 -1.51
C PHE A 110 -24.32 13.26 -1.20
N GLY A 111 -23.29 12.41 -1.18
CA GLY A 111 -21.89 12.83 -1.12
C GLY A 111 -21.33 13.25 -2.48
N LEU A 112 -21.94 12.80 -3.57
CA LEU A 112 -21.64 13.21 -4.94
C LEU A 112 -22.91 13.07 -5.78
N TYR A 113 -23.31 14.10 -6.51
CA TYR A 113 -24.45 14.03 -7.43
C TYR A 113 -24.18 14.88 -8.68
N GLY A 114 -24.97 14.68 -9.73
CA GLY A 114 -24.90 15.55 -10.90
C GLY A 114 -25.67 15.03 -12.10
N VAL A 115 -25.36 15.65 -13.24
CA VAL A 115 -26.04 15.39 -14.52
C VAL A 115 -25.12 14.60 -15.43
N LYS A 116 -25.66 13.54 -16.03
CA LYS A 116 -25.01 12.79 -17.10
C LYS A 116 -25.71 13.08 -18.42
N LEU A 117 -24.96 13.68 -19.34
CA LEU A 117 -25.39 13.84 -20.72
C LEU A 117 -25.38 12.50 -21.45
N MET A 118 -26.43 12.27 -22.21
CA MET A 118 -26.68 11.09 -23.04
C MET A 118 -26.80 11.51 -24.51
N GLU A 119 -26.94 10.52 -25.40
CA GLU A 119 -27.26 10.75 -26.80
C GLU A 119 -28.47 11.70 -26.96
N ASN A 120 -28.45 12.50 -28.03
CA ASN A 120 -29.52 13.44 -28.37
C ASN A 120 -29.82 14.52 -27.31
N GLY A 121 -28.84 14.85 -26.45
CA GLY A 121 -28.99 15.88 -25.42
C GLY A 121 -29.88 15.47 -24.25
N ARG A 122 -30.21 14.18 -24.13
CA ARG A 122 -30.96 13.64 -22.99
C ARG A 122 -30.11 13.72 -21.73
N GLU A 123 -30.73 14.09 -20.61
CA GLU A 123 -30.08 14.19 -19.31
C GLU A 123 -30.56 13.09 -18.38
N GLU A 124 -29.61 12.43 -17.71
CA GLU A 124 -29.88 11.48 -16.62
C GLU A 124 -29.26 12.04 -15.33
N LEU A 125 -30.08 12.23 -14.29
CA LEU A 125 -29.58 12.60 -12.98
C LEU A 125 -29.04 11.37 -12.25
N PHE A 126 -28.00 11.56 -11.44
CA PHE A 126 -27.49 10.52 -10.57
C PHE A 126 -26.99 11.10 -9.25
N GLY A 127 -27.01 10.26 -8.22
CA GLY A 127 -26.44 10.53 -6.91
C GLY A 127 -25.68 9.31 -6.38
N LEU A 128 -24.66 9.56 -5.59
CA LEU A 128 -23.97 8.60 -4.74
C LEU A 128 -24.25 9.05 -3.31
N GLU A 129 -24.89 8.16 -2.54
CA GLU A 129 -25.36 8.48 -1.19
C GLU A 129 -24.23 9.01 -0.32
N LYS A 130 -24.57 9.82 0.68
CA LYS A 130 -23.58 10.28 1.64
C LYS A 130 -23.01 9.05 2.38
N PRO A 131 -21.68 8.90 2.48
CA PRO A 131 -21.09 7.83 3.27
C PRO A 131 -21.50 7.97 4.74
N GLU A 132 -21.54 6.85 5.47
CA GLU A 132 -21.73 6.85 6.92
C GLU A 132 -20.60 7.66 7.61
N ASP A 133 -20.93 8.33 8.71
CA ASP A 133 -19.97 9.18 9.42
C ASP A 133 -18.75 8.37 9.88
N GLY A 134 -17.55 8.85 9.55
CA GLY A 134 -16.27 8.22 9.89
C GLY A 134 -15.72 7.24 8.85
N ALA A 135 -16.51 6.80 7.86
CA ALA A 135 -16.03 5.90 6.80
C ALA A 135 -15.40 6.67 5.64
N PHE A 136 -14.28 6.19 5.11
CA PHE A 136 -13.61 6.83 3.98
C PHE A 136 -14.30 6.52 2.64
N PRO A 137 -14.85 7.51 1.92
CA PRO A 137 -15.65 7.24 0.73
C PRO A 137 -14.81 7.00 -0.52
N ILE A 138 -15.23 5.98 -1.27
CA ILE A 138 -14.73 5.64 -2.60
C ILE A 138 -15.88 5.75 -3.60
N PHE A 139 -15.94 6.87 -4.32
CA PHE A 139 -16.98 7.14 -5.30
C PHE A 139 -16.62 6.53 -6.66
N PHE A 140 -17.46 5.61 -7.16
CA PHE A 140 -17.34 5.09 -8.52
C PHE A 140 -18.30 5.81 -9.46
N ALA A 141 -17.77 6.57 -10.42
CA ALA A 141 -18.56 7.39 -11.31
C ALA A 141 -18.13 7.29 -12.78
N ASN A 142 -18.95 7.88 -13.67
CA ASN A 142 -18.59 8.04 -15.07
C ASN A 142 -17.69 9.30 -15.23
N ASN A 143 -16.96 9.38 -16.35
CA ASN A 143 -16.20 10.57 -16.76
C ASN A 143 -17.01 11.87 -16.82
N ALA A 144 -18.35 11.81 -16.87
CA ALA A 144 -19.21 12.98 -16.71
C ALA A 144 -18.84 13.82 -15.47
N VAL A 145 -18.41 13.18 -14.39
CA VAL A 145 -17.93 13.87 -13.17
C VAL A 145 -16.74 14.79 -13.44
N ILE A 146 -15.90 14.43 -14.42
CA ILE A 146 -14.69 15.17 -14.79
C ILE A 146 -14.95 16.12 -15.97
N ARG A 147 -15.81 15.72 -16.91
CA ARG A 147 -16.15 16.50 -18.13
C ARG A 147 -17.09 17.66 -17.84
N ASN A 148 -18.04 17.46 -16.93
CA ASN A 148 -19.09 18.43 -16.62
C ASN A 148 -19.05 18.79 -15.13
N ARG A 149 -17.87 19.19 -14.64
CA ARG A 149 -17.64 19.49 -13.20
C ARG A 149 -18.62 20.52 -12.64
N GLU A 150 -19.05 21.47 -13.46
CA GLU A 150 -20.03 22.50 -13.09
C GLU A 150 -21.40 21.92 -12.70
N SER A 151 -21.77 20.78 -13.29
CA SER A 151 -22.99 20.04 -12.93
C SER A 151 -22.84 19.12 -11.72
N ILE A 152 -21.63 19.01 -11.15
CA ILE A 152 -21.35 18.07 -10.06
C ILE A 152 -21.41 18.79 -8.73
N GLY A 153 -22.20 18.23 -7.82
CA GLY A 153 -22.32 18.71 -6.46
C GLY A 153 -21.95 17.65 -5.40
N PRO A 154 -21.68 18.09 -4.16
CA PRO A 154 -21.40 19.49 -3.81
C PRO A 154 -20.09 19.96 -4.45
N PRO A 155 -19.86 21.28 -4.69
CA PRO A 155 -18.60 21.76 -5.27
C PRO A 155 -17.35 21.29 -4.51
N SER A 156 -17.48 21.16 -3.18
CA SER A 156 -16.44 20.67 -2.28
C SER A 156 -16.09 19.19 -2.46
N VAL A 157 -16.83 18.44 -3.30
CA VAL A 157 -16.56 17.02 -3.56
C VAL A 157 -15.16 16.80 -4.14
N PHE A 158 -14.57 17.80 -4.81
CA PHE A 158 -13.23 17.70 -5.35
C PHE A 158 -12.12 18.08 -4.36
N ASP A 159 -12.46 18.69 -3.23
CA ASP A 159 -11.48 19.15 -2.23
C ASP A 159 -10.84 17.95 -1.50
N GLY A 160 -9.54 17.74 -1.71
CA GLY A 160 -8.84 16.56 -1.20
C GLY A 160 -9.26 15.24 -1.87
N ALA A 161 -9.86 15.31 -3.06
CA ALA A 161 -10.28 14.12 -3.80
C ALA A 161 -9.14 13.52 -4.63
N LEU A 162 -8.77 12.29 -4.31
CA LEU A 162 -7.85 11.51 -5.13
C LEU A 162 -8.59 10.93 -6.35
N ILE A 163 -8.54 11.65 -7.47
CA ILE A 163 -9.04 11.19 -8.76
C ILE A 163 -8.23 10.01 -9.31
N VAL A 164 -8.90 8.88 -9.51
CA VAL A 164 -8.32 7.66 -10.09
C VAL A 164 -9.00 7.34 -11.43
N GLY A 165 -8.22 7.32 -12.50
CA GLY A 165 -8.71 7.05 -13.85
C GLY A 165 -8.47 5.61 -14.28
N ILE A 166 -9.53 4.85 -14.53
CA ILE A 166 -9.44 3.50 -15.10
C ILE A 166 -9.44 3.58 -16.63
N TYR A 167 -8.38 3.03 -17.23
CA TYR A 167 -8.15 3.04 -18.66
C TYR A 167 -8.17 1.62 -19.25
N ALA A 168 -8.86 1.48 -20.38
CA ALA A 168 -8.81 0.32 -21.26
C ALA A 168 -8.94 0.78 -22.72
N PRO A 169 -8.27 0.13 -23.70
CA PRO A 169 -8.41 0.44 -25.12
C PRO A 169 -9.84 0.25 -25.63
N ASP A 170 -10.19 0.98 -26.68
CA ASP A 170 -11.56 1.03 -27.24
C ASP A 170 -12.09 -0.35 -27.66
N SER A 171 -11.24 -1.17 -28.29
CA SER A 171 -11.58 -2.55 -28.67
C SER A 171 -11.97 -3.40 -27.45
N VAL A 172 -11.21 -3.28 -26.36
CA VAL A 172 -11.48 -3.98 -25.09
C VAL A 172 -12.77 -3.46 -24.44
N ARG A 173 -13.00 -2.15 -24.48
CA ARG A 173 -14.23 -1.54 -23.93
C ARG A 173 -15.47 -2.01 -24.67
N GLU A 174 -15.43 -2.01 -26.01
CA GLU A 174 -16.52 -2.47 -26.85
C GLU A 174 -16.83 -3.94 -26.59
N GLU A 175 -15.82 -4.81 -26.57
CA GLU A 175 -16.00 -6.23 -26.28
C GLU A 175 -16.67 -6.46 -24.93
N ARG A 176 -16.19 -5.77 -23.88
CA ARG A 176 -16.78 -5.85 -22.53
C ARG A 176 -18.21 -5.35 -22.49
N LEU A 177 -18.52 -4.27 -23.21
CA LEU A 177 -19.89 -3.75 -23.32
C LEU A 177 -20.80 -4.73 -24.04
N ARG A 178 -20.33 -5.36 -25.12
CA ARG A 178 -21.08 -6.36 -25.88
C ARG A 178 -21.40 -7.59 -25.04
N ARG A 179 -20.45 -8.03 -24.21
CA ARG A 179 -20.66 -9.15 -23.27
C ARG A 179 -21.63 -8.79 -22.15
N ARG A 180 -21.53 -7.60 -21.57
CA ARG A 180 -22.35 -7.18 -20.42
C ARG A 180 -23.78 -6.82 -20.82
N SER A 181 -23.94 -6.10 -21.93
CA SER A 181 -25.20 -5.44 -22.30
C SER A 181 -25.53 -5.71 -23.79
N PRO A 182 -25.65 -6.99 -24.22
CA PRO A 182 -25.83 -7.32 -25.64
C PRO A 182 -27.08 -6.71 -26.26
N HIS A 183 -28.17 -6.59 -25.48
CA HIS A 183 -29.43 -5.98 -25.92
C HIS A 183 -29.27 -4.52 -26.34
N LEU A 184 -28.33 -3.75 -25.76
CA LEU A 184 -28.11 -2.36 -26.16
C LEU A 184 -27.56 -2.23 -27.57
N PHE A 185 -26.82 -3.23 -28.08
CA PHE A 185 -26.29 -3.22 -29.44
C PHE A 185 -27.40 -3.42 -30.49
N THR A 186 -28.49 -4.08 -30.12
CA THR A 186 -29.64 -4.32 -31.00
C THR A 186 -30.73 -3.26 -30.84
N GLU A 187 -31.00 -2.83 -29.61
CA GLU A 187 -32.15 -1.97 -29.28
C GLU A 187 -31.80 -0.48 -29.23
N ARG A 188 -30.54 -0.13 -28.92
CA ARG A 188 -30.10 1.26 -28.69
C ARG A 188 -28.71 1.53 -29.30
N PRO A 189 -28.53 1.39 -30.62
CA PRO A 189 -27.24 1.56 -31.29
C PRO A 189 -26.64 2.96 -31.10
N ASP A 190 -27.47 4.01 -31.08
CA ASP A 190 -27.02 5.40 -30.85
C ASP A 190 -26.46 5.60 -29.45
N GLU A 191 -27.05 4.97 -28.43
CA GLU A 191 -26.54 5.00 -27.05
C GLU A 191 -25.17 4.28 -26.96
N ILE A 192 -24.99 3.16 -27.67
CA ILE A 192 -23.70 2.47 -27.75
C ILE A 192 -22.66 3.34 -28.45
N ALA A 193 -23.00 3.92 -29.60
CA ALA A 193 -22.12 4.84 -30.32
C ALA A 193 -21.69 5.99 -29.42
N PHE A 194 -22.61 6.60 -28.67
CA PHE A 194 -22.31 7.67 -27.70
C PHE A 194 -21.43 7.19 -26.53
N ARG A 195 -21.68 5.99 -25.99
CA ARG A 195 -20.87 5.41 -24.91
C ARG A 195 -19.45 5.06 -25.36
N LEU A 196 -19.30 4.67 -26.62
CA LEU A 196 -18.01 4.32 -27.22
C LEU A 196 -17.28 5.56 -27.75
N SER A 197 -18.01 6.59 -28.20
CA SER A 197 -17.51 7.90 -28.65
C SER A 197 -16.82 8.70 -27.53
N ASP A 198 -16.81 8.18 -26.31
CA ASP A 198 -15.86 8.52 -25.24
C ASP A 198 -14.41 8.09 -25.60
N VAL A 199 -14.02 8.28 -26.87
CA VAL A 199 -12.76 7.92 -27.54
C VAL A 199 -11.58 8.76 -27.00
N GLU A 200 -11.86 9.75 -26.16
CA GLU A 200 -10.87 10.59 -25.49
C GLU A 200 -10.77 10.33 -23.99
N SER A 201 -11.14 9.13 -23.53
CA SER A 201 -10.95 8.73 -22.14
C SER A 201 -9.51 8.93 -21.67
N SER A 202 -8.52 8.65 -22.51
CA SER A 202 -7.12 8.97 -22.24
C SER A 202 -6.87 10.49 -22.22
N ARG A 203 -7.29 11.25 -23.24
CA ARG A 203 -7.01 12.69 -23.35
C ARG A 203 -7.65 13.54 -22.25
N ILE A 204 -8.79 13.10 -21.69
CA ILE A 204 -9.54 13.90 -20.70
C ILE A 204 -9.35 13.38 -19.28
N ILE A 205 -9.33 12.06 -19.07
CA ILE A 205 -9.12 11.51 -17.74
C ILE A 205 -7.64 11.59 -17.35
N ILE A 206 -6.71 11.27 -18.24
CA ILE A 206 -5.28 11.19 -17.87
C ILE A 206 -4.75 12.51 -17.32
N PRO A 207 -5.04 13.69 -17.91
CA PRO A 207 -4.55 14.95 -17.35
C PRO A 207 -5.15 15.28 -15.99
N GLN A 208 -6.38 14.83 -15.71
CA GLN A 208 -7.11 15.15 -14.47
C GLN A 208 -7.00 14.07 -13.39
N ALA A 209 -6.52 12.87 -13.73
CA ALA A 209 -6.32 11.79 -12.78
C ALA A 209 -4.97 11.94 -12.07
N HIS A 210 -4.96 11.69 -10.77
CA HIS A 210 -3.74 11.55 -9.98
C HIS A 210 -3.12 10.16 -10.16
N VAL A 211 -3.98 9.15 -10.38
CA VAL A 211 -3.57 7.75 -10.54
C VAL A 211 -4.23 7.18 -11.79
N ILE A 212 -3.46 6.48 -12.61
CA ILE A 212 -3.98 5.76 -13.79
C ILE A 212 -3.95 4.27 -13.51
N VAL A 213 -5.10 3.62 -13.67
CA VAL A 213 -5.26 2.16 -13.54
C VAL A 213 -5.42 1.57 -14.94
N LYS A 214 -4.49 0.69 -15.34
CA LYS A 214 -4.51 -0.02 -16.61
C LYS A 214 -5.28 -1.32 -16.45
N ASN A 215 -6.42 -1.44 -17.11
CA ASN A 215 -7.27 -2.63 -17.03
C ASN A 215 -7.48 -3.26 -18.42
N PHE A 216 -6.40 -3.82 -18.98
CA PHE A 216 -6.38 -4.49 -20.29
C PHE A 216 -5.16 -5.41 -20.44
N GLY A 217 -5.29 -6.44 -21.28
CA GLY A 217 -4.18 -7.34 -21.63
C GLY A 217 -3.48 -7.93 -20.40
N ARG A 218 -2.15 -7.84 -20.33
CA ARG A 218 -1.35 -8.41 -19.22
C ARG A 218 -1.74 -7.88 -17.83
N TYR A 219 -2.34 -6.69 -17.75
CA TYR A 219 -2.67 -6.04 -16.49
C TYR A 219 -3.94 -6.57 -15.83
N GLU A 220 -4.84 -7.22 -16.58
CA GLU A 220 -6.15 -7.66 -16.07
C GLU A 220 -6.03 -8.64 -14.91
N SER A 221 -5.00 -9.49 -14.93
CA SER A 221 -4.74 -10.47 -13.87
C SER A 221 -4.30 -9.87 -12.53
N ARG A 222 -3.82 -8.61 -12.54
CA ARG A 222 -3.26 -7.93 -11.36
C ARG A 222 -4.08 -6.74 -10.90
N VAL A 223 -4.90 -6.17 -11.78
CA VAL A 223 -5.56 -4.87 -11.55
C VAL A 223 -6.40 -4.81 -10.26
N VAL A 224 -7.08 -5.91 -9.92
CA VAL A 224 -7.86 -5.98 -8.69
C VAL A 224 -6.95 -5.93 -7.47
N GLN A 225 -5.95 -6.81 -7.40
CA GLN A 225 -5.03 -6.87 -6.26
C GLN A 225 -4.25 -5.57 -6.09
N ASP A 226 -3.71 -5.04 -7.18
CA ASP A 226 -2.94 -3.80 -7.15
C ASP A 226 -3.82 -2.63 -6.68
N PHE A 227 -5.10 -2.58 -7.09
CA PHE A 227 -6.03 -1.53 -6.67
C PHE A 227 -6.42 -1.65 -5.19
N ILE A 228 -6.65 -2.87 -4.68
CA ILE A 228 -6.89 -3.10 -3.24
C ILE A 228 -5.68 -2.66 -2.41
N ASN A 229 -4.47 -3.06 -2.83
CA ASN A 229 -3.24 -2.66 -2.14
C ASN A 229 -3.02 -1.15 -2.19
N PHE A 230 -3.41 -0.51 -3.30
CA PHE A 230 -3.38 0.94 -3.41
C PHE A 230 -4.38 1.63 -2.48
N LEU A 231 -5.59 1.08 -2.29
CA LEU A 231 -6.53 1.63 -1.31
C LEU A 231 -6.02 1.49 0.12
N LYS A 232 -5.35 0.38 0.45
CA LYS A 232 -4.65 0.23 1.72
C LYS A 232 -3.59 1.31 1.90
N LEU A 233 -2.80 1.58 0.86
CA LEU A 233 -1.81 2.66 0.86
C LEU A 233 -2.45 4.03 1.11
N VAL A 234 -3.55 4.33 0.43
CA VAL A 234 -4.29 5.58 0.60
C VAL A 234 -4.82 5.71 2.02
N GLU A 235 -5.39 4.64 2.57
CA GLU A 235 -5.86 4.59 3.96
C GLU A 235 -4.72 4.82 4.96
N LEU A 236 -3.56 4.20 4.75
CA LEU A 236 -2.38 4.42 5.57
C LEU A 236 -1.85 5.85 5.46
N SER A 237 -1.89 6.46 4.27
CA SER A 237 -1.44 7.85 4.06
C SER A 237 -2.35 8.90 4.69
N LYS A 238 -3.60 8.55 5.02
CA LYS A 238 -4.49 9.41 5.84
C LYS A 238 -4.12 9.37 7.31
N GLY A 239 -3.30 8.40 7.68
CA GLY A 239 -3.06 7.98 9.03
C GLY A 239 -2.35 8.98 9.92
N GLU A 240 -2.03 10.23 9.58
CA GLU A 240 -1.49 11.18 10.58
C GLU A 240 -2.36 11.30 11.86
N GLN A 241 -3.62 10.84 11.83
CA GLN A 241 -4.49 10.72 13.01
C GLN A 241 -4.71 9.30 13.58
N LEU A 242 -4.31 8.22 12.90
CA LEU A 242 -4.25 6.86 13.48
C LEU A 242 -2.81 6.46 13.86
N LEU A 243 -1.84 7.15 13.27
CA LEU A 243 -0.42 7.18 13.60
C LEU A 243 -0.20 7.79 14.99
N THR A 244 -1.22 8.33 15.67
CA THR A 244 -1.06 8.80 17.06
C THR A 244 -1.40 7.72 18.10
N GLU A 245 -2.08 6.63 17.71
CA GLU A 245 -2.33 5.48 18.60
C GLU A 245 -1.52 4.23 18.22
N LEU A 246 -0.96 4.17 16.99
CA LEU A 246 -0.09 3.08 16.54
C LEU A 246 1.21 3.51 15.85
N ALA A 247 1.43 4.81 15.58
CA ALA A 247 2.78 5.30 15.31
C ALA A 247 3.32 5.99 16.55
N GLY A 248 4.63 5.88 16.72
CA GLY A 248 5.27 6.32 17.94
C GLY A 248 5.00 5.34 19.07
N VAL A 249 5.60 4.14 18.98
CA VAL A 249 6.39 3.78 20.16
C VAL A 249 7.45 4.88 20.22
N ASN A 250 7.17 5.95 20.98
CA ASN A 250 8.18 6.90 21.37
C ASN A 250 9.18 6.10 22.18
N THR A 251 10.18 5.56 21.50
CA THR A 251 11.26 4.87 22.17
C THR A 251 12.11 5.94 22.83
N LYS A 252 12.63 5.63 24.01
CA LYS A 252 13.65 6.41 24.69
C LYS A 252 15.01 6.26 24.01
N ASN A 253 15.14 5.27 23.13
CA ASN A 253 16.36 4.93 22.41
C ASN A 253 16.14 4.94 20.90
N ARG A 254 17.23 4.85 20.15
CA ARG A 254 17.26 4.79 18.69
C ARG A 254 17.59 3.37 18.23
N TYR A 255 16.84 2.84 17.28
CA TYR A 255 17.03 1.48 16.77
C TYR A 255 17.32 1.46 15.28
N ILE A 256 18.51 0.97 14.93
CA ILE A 256 18.99 0.84 13.55
C ILE A 256 19.19 -0.63 13.25
N ILE A 257 18.51 -1.13 12.23
CA ILE A 257 18.75 -2.45 11.68
C ILE A 257 19.87 -2.40 10.64
N LEU A 258 20.76 -3.39 10.69
CA LEU A 258 21.67 -3.74 9.60
C LEU A 258 21.26 -5.08 9.03
N ARG A 259 20.91 -5.14 7.74
CA ARG A 259 20.82 -6.43 7.07
C ARG A 259 22.23 -6.97 6.86
N HIS A 260 22.44 -8.25 7.18
CA HIS A 260 23.71 -8.94 6.94
C HIS A 260 24.21 -8.76 5.49
N GLY A 261 25.53 -8.84 5.29
CA GLY A 261 26.17 -8.85 3.97
C GLY A 261 25.71 -10.03 3.12
N GLU A 262 25.98 -10.04 1.81
CA GLU A 262 25.74 -11.25 1.00
C GLU A 262 26.33 -12.50 1.68
N SER A 263 25.53 -13.58 1.76
CA SER A 263 25.96 -14.85 2.32
C SER A 263 26.06 -15.95 1.26
N GLU A 264 26.74 -17.05 1.59
CA GLU A 264 26.79 -18.22 0.71
C GLU A 264 25.38 -18.75 0.38
N ALA A 265 24.43 -18.65 1.30
CA ALA A 265 23.03 -19.04 1.03
C ALA A 265 22.38 -18.13 -0.01
N ASN A 266 22.70 -16.82 0.02
CA ASN A 266 22.22 -15.88 -0.99
C ASN A 266 22.80 -16.23 -2.36
N LYS A 267 24.11 -16.50 -2.43
CA LYS A 267 24.83 -16.85 -3.65
C LYS A 267 24.35 -18.17 -4.26
N GLN A 268 24.04 -19.16 -3.42
CA GLN A 268 23.47 -20.44 -3.83
C GLN A 268 21.97 -20.37 -4.12
N GLY A 269 21.29 -19.28 -3.72
CA GLY A 269 19.87 -19.10 -3.92
C GLY A 269 19.00 -20.05 -3.10
N VAL A 270 19.44 -20.42 -1.90
CA VAL A 270 18.75 -21.35 -0.98
C VAL A 270 18.20 -20.64 0.26
N ILE A 271 17.10 -21.16 0.80
CA ILE A 271 16.47 -20.66 2.02
C ILE A 271 17.15 -21.30 3.23
N VAL A 272 17.76 -20.48 4.09
CA VAL A 272 18.38 -20.92 5.34
C VAL A 272 17.82 -20.08 6.49
N SER A 273 16.82 -20.67 7.15
CA SER A 273 15.94 -20.07 8.15
C SER A 273 15.88 -20.84 9.46
N SER A 274 16.47 -22.05 9.50
CA SER A 274 16.69 -22.81 10.73
C SER A 274 18.05 -22.51 11.36
N LEU A 275 18.14 -22.57 12.68
CA LEU A 275 19.41 -22.41 13.40
C LEU A 275 20.35 -23.60 13.12
N ASP A 276 19.81 -24.82 12.99
CA ASP A 276 20.59 -26.03 12.75
C ASP A 276 21.53 -25.89 11.54
N ASN A 277 21.05 -25.24 10.47
CA ASN A 277 21.84 -24.98 9.27
C ASN A 277 22.58 -23.63 9.30
N GLY A 278 22.01 -22.63 9.98
CA GLY A 278 22.48 -21.24 9.91
C GLY A 278 23.53 -20.83 10.94
N LEU A 279 23.80 -21.64 11.97
CA LEU A 279 24.73 -21.30 13.05
C LEU A 279 26.21 -21.42 12.66
N ASN A 280 26.57 -22.48 11.93
CA ASN A 280 27.96 -22.85 11.64
C ASN A 280 28.29 -22.86 10.14
N ASP A 281 27.31 -22.60 9.28
CA ASP A 281 27.45 -22.57 7.82
C ASP A 281 26.73 -21.35 7.25
N TYR A 282 26.92 -21.08 5.96
CA TYR A 282 26.32 -19.96 5.24
C TYR A 282 26.69 -18.58 5.81
N GLY A 283 27.96 -18.40 6.16
CA GLY A 283 28.56 -17.12 6.54
C GLY A 283 28.57 -16.09 5.40
N CYS A 284 29.13 -14.91 5.67
CA CYS A 284 29.26 -13.87 4.64
C CYS A 284 30.26 -14.26 3.53
N THR A 285 29.93 -13.93 2.28
CA THR A 285 30.88 -13.97 1.16
C THR A 285 31.88 -12.82 1.26
N SER A 286 32.96 -12.84 0.48
CA SER A 286 33.87 -11.69 0.36
C SER A 286 33.16 -10.39 0.00
N GLU A 287 32.19 -10.47 -0.90
CA GLU A 287 31.35 -9.37 -1.33
C GLU A 287 30.44 -8.89 -0.19
N GLY A 288 29.90 -9.83 0.61
CA GLY A 288 29.12 -9.51 1.80
C GLY A 288 29.91 -8.81 2.90
N ILE A 289 31.17 -9.20 3.10
CA ILE A 289 32.08 -8.49 4.01
C ILE A 289 32.27 -7.03 3.54
N GLU A 290 32.44 -6.82 2.23
CA GLU A 290 32.57 -5.48 1.67
C GLU A 290 31.25 -4.67 1.73
N ASP A 291 30.09 -5.31 1.57
CA ASP A 291 28.78 -4.69 1.76
C ASP A 291 28.68 -4.05 3.15
N VAL A 292 29.03 -4.82 4.18
CA VAL A 292 28.97 -4.38 5.57
C VAL A 292 30.04 -3.34 5.89
N SER A 293 31.24 -3.50 5.33
CA SER A 293 32.31 -2.50 5.48
C SER A 293 31.88 -1.13 4.93
N ARG A 294 31.18 -1.09 3.79
CA ARG A 294 30.60 0.16 3.27
C ARG A 294 29.54 0.73 4.20
N ALA A 295 28.71 -0.12 4.80
CA ALA A 295 27.69 0.31 5.77
C ALA A 295 28.32 0.98 7.00
N ALA A 296 29.37 0.38 7.55
CA ALA A 296 30.10 0.91 8.70
C ALA A 296 30.79 2.25 8.39
N ARG A 297 31.46 2.35 7.23
CA ARG A 297 32.06 3.63 6.78
C ARG A 297 30.99 4.71 6.59
N TYR A 298 29.86 4.36 5.98
CA TYR A 298 28.74 5.28 5.84
C TYR A 298 28.22 5.77 7.20
N ALA A 299 28.10 4.88 8.19
CA ALA A 299 27.69 5.26 9.54
C ALA A 299 28.67 6.27 10.17
N GLN A 300 29.98 6.03 10.05
CA GLN A 300 31.02 6.96 10.51
C GLN A 300 30.94 8.32 9.77
N GLU A 301 30.82 8.31 8.45
CA GLU A 301 30.69 9.52 7.63
C GLU A 301 29.47 10.36 8.00
N LYS A 302 28.38 9.71 8.41
CA LYS A 302 27.15 10.35 8.87
C LYS A 302 27.14 10.70 10.36
N GLY A 303 28.22 10.40 11.09
CA GLY A 303 28.29 10.63 12.52
C GLY A 303 27.29 9.80 13.33
N ILE A 304 26.87 8.64 12.81
CA ILE A 304 25.98 7.72 13.53
C ILE A 304 26.81 7.03 14.63
N HIS A 305 26.58 7.45 15.88
CA HIS A 305 27.14 6.79 17.04
C HIS A 305 26.31 5.54 17.38
N VAL A 306 26.97 4.41 17.66
CA VAL A 306 26.33 3.16 18.09
C VAL A 306 26.85 2.82 19.49
N ASP A 307 25.94 2.74 20.46
CA ASP A 307 26.26 2.39 21.85
C ASP A 307 26.33 0.87 22.04
N HIS A 308 25.46 0.12 21.36
CA HIS A 308 25.33 -1.33 21.53
C HIS A 308 25.10 -2.03 20.18
N ILE A 309 25.71 -3.20 20.00
CA ILE A 309 25.50 -4.06 18.84
C ILE A 309 24.85 -5.37 19.30
N PHE A 310 23.66 -5.65 18.80
CA PHE A 310 22.99 -6.95 18.92
C PHE A 310 22.95 -7.64 17.56
N THR A 311 23.10 -8.96 17.55
CA THR A 311 23.10 -9.73 16.30
C THR A 311 22.26 -10.99 16.40
N SER A 312 21.64 -11.36 15.29
CA SER A 312 21.07 -12.69 15.09
C SER A 312 22.14 -13.78 15.29
N PRO A 313 21.77 -14.95 15.84
CA PRO A 313 22.70 -16.07 16.04
C PRO A 313 23.26 -16.66 14.74
N PHE A 314 22.61 -16.42 13.60
CA PHE A 314 23.08 -16.91 12.29
C PHE A 314 24.49 -16.40 11.93
N LEU A 315 25.34 -17.29 11.42
CA LEU A 315 26.75 -17.01 11.12
C LEU A 315 26.93 -15.74 10.29
N ARG A 316 26.17 -15.59 9.19
CA ARG A 316 26.17 -14.39 8.34
C ARG A 316 25.92 -13.08 9.10
N CYS A 317 25.06 -13.08 10.12
CA CYS A 317 24.80 -11.91 10.94
C CYS A 317 25.93 -11.68 11.95
N THR A 318 26.49 -12.74 12.53
CA THR A 318 27.64 -12.61 13.43
C THR A 318 28.91 -12.12 12.70
N ASP A 319 29.17 -12.60 11.48
CA ASP A 319 30.24 -12.09 10.62
C ASP A 319 30.03 -10.62 10.31
N SER A 320 28.81 -10.25 9.90
CA SER A 320 28.45 -8.86 9.62
C SER A 320 28.64 -7.96 10.85
N ALA A 321 28.21 -8.40 12.03
CA ALA A 321 28.37 -7.63 13.25
C ALA A 321 29.86 -7.39 13.61
N ARG A 322 30.71 -8.41 13.43
CA ARG A 322 32.16 -8.30 13.66
C ARG A 322 32.81 -7.31 12.69
N VAL A 323 32.51 -7.43 11.39
CA VAL A 323 33.02 -6.51 10.37
C VAL A 323 32.58 -5.09 10.65
N PHE A 324 31.30 -4.88 10.96
CA PHE A 324 30.79 -3.56 11.27
C PHE A 324 31.55 -2.96 12.46
N ALA A 325 31.68 -3.71 13.56
CA ALA A 325 32.37 -3.27 14.76
C ALA A 325 33.85 -2.93 14.51
N GLU A 326 34.57 -3.75 13.74
CA GLU A 326 35.97 -3.51 13.38
C GLU A 326 36.12 -2.23 12.56
N VAL A 327 35.35 -2.08 11.49
CA VAL A 327 35.44 -0.92 10.58
C VAL A 327 34.96 0.35 11.28
N SER A 328 33.93 0.26 12.12
CA SER A 328 33.41 1.42 12.87
C SER A 328 34.25 1.79 14.09
N SER A 329 35.30 1.01 14.42
CA SER A 329 36.08 1.12 15.66
C SER A 329 35.21 1.08 16.92
N PHE A 330 34.20 0.21 16.95
CA PHE A 330 33.32 0.01 18.10
C PHE A 330 34.07 -0.71 19.24
N ILE A 331 33.92 -0.22 20.48
CA ILE A 331 34.68 -0.70 21.66
C ILE A 331 33.79 -1.52 22.64
N GLY A 332 32.51 -1.74 22.32
CA GLY A 332 31.60 -2.52 23.17
C GLY A 332 31.53 -4.02 22.84
N GLU A 333 30.68 -4.73 23.58
CA GLU A 333 30.38 -6.15 23.34
C GLU A 333 29.33 -6.31 22.23
N ILE A 334 29.52 -7.32 21.37
CA ILE A 334 28.50 -7.78 20.41
C ILE A 334 27.69 -8.88 21.09
N SER A 335 26.42 -8.63 21.35
CA SER A 335 25.53 -9.57 22.03
C SER A 335 24.63 -10.33 21.05
N VAL A 336 24.53 -11.65 21.18
CA VAL A 336 23.68 -12.49 20.33
C VAL A 336 22.25 -12.54 20.89
N ARG A 337 21.25 -12.38 20.02
CA ARG A 337 19.81 -12.36 20.37
C ARG A 337 19.01 -13.22 19.40
N ASP A 338 18.35 -14.24 19.92
CA ASP A 338 17.48 -15.14 19.15
C ASP A 338 16.28 -14.40 18.55
N GLU A 339 15.84 -13.32 19.17
CA GLU A 339 14.76 -12.46 18.69
C GLU A 339 15.08 -11.80 17.34
N LEU A 340 16.35 -11.75 16.95
CA LEU A 340 16.81 -11.20 15.67
C LEU A 340 16.97 -12.27 14.57
N ARG A 341 16.76 -13.55 14.87
CA ARG A 341 16.94 -14.65 13.91
C ARG A 341 16.08 -14.47 12.66
N GLU A 342 16.47 -15.11 11.55
CA GLU A 342 15.68 -15.08 10.31
C GLU A 342 14.26 -15.61 10.58
N ARG A 343 13.28 -15.08 9.85
CA ARG A 343 11.93 -15.65 9.86
C ARG A 343 12.03 -17.13 9.52
N TYR A 344 11.47 -18.00 10.34
CA TYR A 344 11.45 -19.43 10.04
C TYR A 344 10.49 -19.72 8.89
N PHE A 345 10.96 -20.36 7.82
CA PHE A 345 10.18 -20.64 6.62
C PHE A 345 9.63 -22.08 6.57
N GLY A 346 9.72 -22.83 7.67
CA GLY A 346 9.08 -24.14 7.81
C GLY A 346 9.56 -25.15 6.76
N ILE A 347 8.62 -25.75 6.03
CA ILE A 347 8.91 -26.77 5.00
C ILE A 347 9.78 -26.27 3.84
N PHE A 348 10.01 -24.96 3.72
CA PHE A 348 10.84 -24.39 2.68
C PHE A 348 12.33 -24.27 3.05
N GLU A 349 12.71 -24.65 4.27
CA GLU A 349 14.12 -24.75 4.67
C GLU A 349 14.93 -25.63 3.70
N GLY A 350 16.10 -25.13 3.27
CA GLY A 350 16.98 -25.81 2.31
C GLY A 350 16.49 -25.82 0.87
N THR A 351 15.32 -25.23 0.58
CA THR A 351 14.77 -25.15 -0.78
C THR A 351 15.19 -23.86 -1.50
N SER A 352 14.79 -23.71 -2.76
CA SER A 352 15.09 -22.50 -3.55
C SER A 352 14.46 -21.24 -2.95
N SER A 353 15.22 -20.14 -2.95
CA SER A 353 14.78 -18.80 -2.55
C SER A 353 13.60 -18.27 -3.37
N CYS A 354 13.31 -18.82 -4.55
CA CYS A 354 12.08 -18.51 -5.28
C CYS A 354 10.80 -18.86 -4.48
N ASN A 355 10.90 -19.79 -3.53
CA ASN A 355 9.77 -20.20 -2.70
C ASN A 355 9.35 -19.17 -1.65
N TYR A 356 10.19 -18.16 -1.36
CA TYR A 356 9.81 -17.05 -0.50
C TYR A 356 8.48 -16.40 -0.93
N GLN A 357 8.28 -16.25 -2.25
CA GLN A 357 7.07 -15.62 -2.78
C GLN A 357 5.79 -16.41 -2.47
N ILE A 358 5.88 -17.73 -2.31
CA ILE A 358 4.73 -18.57 -1.94
C ILE A 358 4.27 -18.22 -0.53
N VAL A 359 5.22 -18.08 0.41
CA VAL A 359 4.94 -17.67 1.79
C VAL A 359 4.41 -16.24 1.83
N TYR A 360 5.04 -15.31 1.13
CA TYR A 360 4.59 -13.91 1.13
C TYR A 360 3.21 -13.71 0.51
N ASN A 361 2.87 -14.44 -0.55
CA ASN A 361 1.52 -14.40 -1.12
C ASN A 361 0.50 -14.96 -0.12
N THR A 362 0.87 -16.03 0.59
CA THR A 362 0.03 -16.65 1.61
C THR A 362 -0.24 -15.70 2.79
N ASP A 363 0.78 -14.97 3.24
CA ASP A 363 0.64 -13.97 4.31
C ASP A 363 -0.38 -12.87 3.97
N GLN A 364 -0.50 -12.52 2.68
CA GLN A 364 -1.41 -11.48 2.23
C GLN A 364 -2.84 -11.95 1.94
N GLN A 365 -3.03 -13.24 1.64
CA GLN A 365 -4.27 -13.75 1.06
C GLN A 365 -5.08 -14.69 1.98
N ASN A 366 -4.44 -15.37 2.93
CA ASN A 366 -5.06 -16.53 3.58
C ASN A 366 -5.52 -16.30 5.03
N ARG A 367 -6.70 -16.88 5.35
CA ARG A 367 -7.29 -16.92 6.70
C ARG A 367 -6.60 -17.92 7.64
N LEU A 368 -5.94 -18.94 7.10
CA LEU A 368 -5.21 -19.99 7.85
C LEU A 368 -3.74 -19.59 8.17
N GLY A 369 -3.18 -18.63 7.44
CA GLY A 369 -1.81 -18.11 7.63
C GLY A 369 -0.68 -19.05 7.20
N SER A 370 0.54 -18.51 7.04
CA SER A 370 1.75 -19.27 6.66
C SER A 370 2.13 -20.37 7.66
N LYS A 371 1.74 -20.17 8.92
CA LYS A 371 2.05 -21.07 10.04
C LYS A 371 1.33 -22.40 9.94
N GLU A 372 0.04 -22.38 9.65
CA GLU A 372 -0.75 -23.61 9.51
C GLU A 372 -0.39 -24.37 8.24
N LEU A 373 -0.17 -23.65 7.13
CA LEU A 373 0.06 -24.28 5.82
C LEU A 373 1.48 -24.82 5.65
N PHE A 374 2.48 -24.14 6.21
CA PHE A 374 3.89 -24.42 5.91
C PHE A 374 4.75 -24.64 7.16
N GLY A 375 4.21 -24.45 8.36
CA GLY A 375 5.00 -24.40 9.59
C GLY A 375 5.91 -23.17 9.68
N ALA A 376 5.71 -22.16 8.83
CA ALA A 376 6.49 -20.93 8.82
C ALA A 376 6.01 -19.95 9.89
N GLU A 377 6.91 -19.13 10.47
CA GLU A 377 6.48 -18.00 11.30
C GLU A 377 5.56 -17.07 10.51
N THR A 378 4.55 -16.50 11.16
CA THR A 378 3.78 -15.39 10.57
C THR A 378 4.54 -14.07 10.72
N PRO A 379 4.22 -13.03 9.93
CA PRO A 379 4.78 -11.70 10.15
C PRO A 379 4.51 -11.14 11.55
N THR A 380 3.37 -11.50 12.17
CA THR A 380 3.07 -11.15 13.56
C THR A 380 4.00 -11.87 14.54
N ASP A 381 4.25 -13.18 14.38
CA ASP A 381 5.19 -13.91 15.25
C ASP A 381 6.59 -13.26 15.23
N VAL A 382 7.04 -12.80 14.05
CA VAL A 382 8.32 -12.11 13.88
C VAL A 382 8.31 -10.74 14.55
N LEU A 383 7.25 -9.95 14.34
CA LEU A 383 7.12 -8.64 14.97
C LEU A 383 7.13 -8.78 16.51
N ASP A 384 6.35 -9.71 17.05
CA ASP A 384 6.21 -9.92 18.50
C ASP A 384 7.56 -10.20 19.19
N ARG A 385 8.42 -11.03 18.59
CA ARG A 385 9.75 -11.31 19.16
C ARG A 385 10.70 -10.11 19.06
N VAL A 386 10.66 -9.36 17.95
CA VAL A 386 11.47 -8.14 17.82
C VAL A 386 11.01 -7.06 18.79
N THR A 387 9.69 -6.89 18.96
CA THR A 387 9.12 -5.97 19.95
C THR A 387 9.53 -6.36 21.36
N ARG A 388 9.53 -7.65 21.72
CA ARG A 388 9.98 -8.10 23.04
C ARG A 388 11.42 -7.70 23.35
N LEU A 389 12.33 -7.88 22.39
CA LEU A 389 13.72 -7.43 22.50
C LEU A 389 13.77 -5.91 22.72
N ILE A 390 13.05 -5.14 21.92
CA ILE A 390 13.05 -3.68 22.03
C ILE A 390 12.47 -3.24 23.38
N THR A 391 11.36 -3.82 23.84
CA THR A 391 10.78 -3.53 25.16
C THR A 391 11.78 -3.79 26.29
N GLU A 392 12.49 -4.91 26.27
CA GLU A 392 13.54 -5.20 27.25
C GLU A 392 14.63 -4.12 27.24
N LEU A 393 15.09 -3.70 26.06
CA LEU A 393 16.12 -2.66 25.94
C LEU A 393 15.64 -1.29 26.42
N GLU A 394 14.37 -0.96 26.19
CA GLU A 394 13.71 0.27 26.65
C GLU A 394 13.55 0.34 28.18
N GLU A 395 13.45 -0.80 28.86
CA GLU A 395 13.31 -0.86 30.33
C GLU A 395 14.60 -0.46 31.05
N THR A 396 15.76 -0.75 30.45
CA THR A 396 17.07 -0.57 31.10
C THR A 396 17.93 0.54 30.50
N ASN A 397 17.51 1.15 29.39
CA ASN A 397 18.32 2.14 28.66
C ASN A 397 17.50 3.36 28.25
N GLU A 398 18.18 4.50 28.16
CA GLU A 398 17.62 5.76 27.67
C GLU A 398 18.70 6.55 26.92
N GLY A 399 18.33 7.18 25.81
CA GLY A 399 19.23 7.99 24.98
C GLY A 399 20.30 7.19 24.24
N LYS A 400 20.13 5.87 24.09
CA LYS A 400 21.11 4.96 23.44
C LYS A 400 20.78 4.70 21.98
N THR A 401 21.81 4.42 21.18
CA THR A 401 21.64 3.92 19.81
C THR A 401 22.02 2.45 19.71
N PHE A 402 21.05 1.63 19.34
CA PHE A 402 21.19 0.18 19.17
C PHE A 402 21.31 -0.18 17.69
N LEU A 403 22.36 -0.92 17.35
CA LEU A 403 22.49 -1.58 16.05
C LEU A 403 22.02 -3.04 16.16
N LEU A 404 21.00 -3.40 15.40
CA LEU A 404 20.41 -4.73 15.35
C LEU A 404 20.79 -5.41 14.02
N VAL A 405 21.74 -6.33 14.04
CA VAL A 405 22.21 -7.05 12.84
C VAL A 405 21.32 -8.26 12.60
N THR A 406 20.55 -8.22 11.51
CA THR A 406 19.49 -9.20 11.22
C THR A 406 19.33 -9.44 9.70
N HIS A 407 18.14 -9.84 9.27
CA HIS A 407 17.81 -10.29 7.93
C HIS A 407 16.78 -9.36 7.27
N ALA A 408 16.58 -9.51 5.96
CA ALA A 408 15.69 -8.63 5.20
C ALA A 408 14.24 -8.69 5.71
N ASP A 409 13.67 -9.90 5.84
CA ASP A 409 12.25 -10.08 6.17
C ASP A 409 11.96 -9.53 7.57
N VAL A 410 12.82 -9.86 8.54
CA VAL A 410 12.73 -9.36 9.92
C VAL A 410 12.79 -7.84 9.97
N GLY A 411 13.72 -7.23 9.24
CA GLY A 411 13.88 -5.78 9.23
C GLY A 411 12.72 -5.04 8.55
N GLU A 412 12.17 -5.59 7.47
CA GLU A 412 11.00 -5.04 6.80
C GLU A 412 9.73 -5.20 7.64
N ILE A 413 9.54 -6.36 8.29
CA ILE A 413 8.42 -6.61 9.21
C ILE A 413 8.48 -5.66 10.41
N ALA A 414 9.66 -5.48 11.02
CA ALA A 414 9.85 -4.56 12.11
C ALA A 414 9.53 -3.12 11.68
N GLN A 415 10.07 -2.65 10.55
CA GLN A 415 9.73 -1.31 10.03
C GLN A 415 8.24 -1.12 9.82
N ALA A 416 7.55 -2.11 9.25
CA ALA A 416 6.11 -2.04 9.07
C ALA A 416 5.40 -1.89 10.42
N GLY A 417 5.70 -2.77 11.38
CA GLY A 417 5.09 -2.75 12.71
C GLY A 417 5.33 -1.46 13.49
N PHE A 418 6.56 -0.96 13.53
CA PHE A 418 6.91 0.28 14.24
C PHE A 418 6.38 1.54 13.53
N LYS A 419 6.07 1.46 12.23
CA LYS A 419 5.30 2.48 11.50
C LYS A 419 3.78 2.34 11.69
N GLY A 420 3.32 1.45 12.57
CA GLY A 420 1.89 1.21 12.82
C GLY A 420 1.16 0.46 11.72
N LEU A 421 1.90 -0.15 10.78
CA LEU A 421 1.33 -0.95 9.71
C LEU A 421 1.09 -2.40 10.16
N PRO A 422 0.07 -3.10 9.63
CA PRO A 422 -0.02 -4.54 9.80
C PRO A 422 1.24 -5.22 9.24
N PRO A 423 1.93 -6.08 10.01
CA PRO A 423 3.22 -6.64 9.62
C PRO A 423 3.16 -7.48 8.34
N GLN A 424 2.00 -8.04 8.01
CA GLN A 424 1.75 -8.78 6.75
C GLN A 424 1.94 -7.91 5.50
N THR A 425 1.87 -6.59 5.66
CA THR A 425 1.97 -5.64 4.55
C THR A 425 3.40 -5.19 4.26
N HIS A 426 4.41 -5.69 4.99
CA HIS A 426 5.82 -5.28 4.83
C HIS A 426 6.31 -5.38 3.38
N ARG A 427 5.95 -6.43 2.63
CA ARG A 427 6.32 -6.58 1.21
C ARG A 427 5.62 -5.62 0.25
N LEU A 428 4.58 -4.92 0.69
CA LEU A 428 3.88 -3.93 -0.12
C LEU A 428 4.46 -2.54 0.07
N PHE A 429 4.76 -2.19 1.32
CA PHE A 429 4.98 -0.80 1.72
C PHE A 429 6.41 -0.52 2.19
N MET A 430 7.19 -1.54 2.53
CA MET A 430 8.57 -1.33 2.98
C MET A 430 9.54 -1.46 1.81
N PRO A 431 10.48 -0.51 1.67
CA PRO A 431 11.52 -0.62 0.66
C PRO A 431 12.41 -1.82 0.99
N LYS A 432 12.69 -2.64 -0.02
CA LYS A 432 13.52 -3.82 0.14
C LYS A 432 14.88 -3.44 0.76
N ILE A 433 15.23 -4.08 1.88
CA ILE A 433 16.52 -3.85 2.52
C ILE A 433 17.56 -4.67 1.78
N ARG A 434 18.51 -4.02 1.11
CA ARG A 434 19.62 -4.72 0.43
C ARG A 434 20.64 -5.21 1.45
N ASN A 435 21.45 -6.19 1.08
CA ASN A 435 22.55 -6.66 1.94
C ASN A 435 23.46 -5.47 2.33
N GLY A 436 23.93 -5.45 3.57
CA GLY A 436 24.76 -4.37 4.12
C GLY A 436 24.06 -2.99 4.16
N THR A 437 22.73 -2.93 4.20
CA THR A 437 22.01 -1.66 4.31
C THR A 437 21.58 -1.39 5.75
N LEU A 438 21.81 -0.16 6.22
CA LEU A 438 21.31 0.37 7.48
C LEU A 438 19.89 0.93 7.30
N ARG A 439 18.99 0.63 8.23
CA ARG A 439 17.63 1.15 8.27
C ARG A 439 17.21 1.46 9.69
N GLU A 440 16.79 2.69 9.93
CA GLU A 440 16.19 3.07 11.19
C GLU A 440 14.75 2.56 11.25
N ILE A 441 14.37 1.97 12.39
CA ILE A 441 13.04 1.35 12.57
C ILE A 441 12.21 2.02 13.67
N ALA A 442 12.87 2.71 14.61
CA ALA A 442 12.22 3.52 15.64
C ALA A 442 13.18 4.65 16.04
N THR A 443 12.64 5.87 16.08
CA THR A 443 13.33 7.10 16.46
C THR A 443 12.97 7.47 17.89
N MET A 444 13.89 8.17 18.57
CA MET A 444 13.59 8.71 19.89
C MET A 444 12.40 9.67 19.84
N GLY A 445 11.45 9.50 20.76
CA GLY A 445 10.38 10.47 20.95
C GLY A 445 10.95 11.81 21.42
N THR A 446 10.52 12.91 20.80
CA THR A 446 10.86 14.28 21.23
C THR A 446 10.15 14.68 22.51
#